data_AF-A0A930MBT0-F1
#
_entry.id   AF-A0A930MBT0-F1
#
_cell.length_a   1.000
_cell.length_b   1.000
_cell.length_c   1.000
_cell.angle_alpha   90.00
_cell.angle_beta   90.00
_cell.angle_gamma   90.00
#
_symmetry.space_group_name_H-M   'P 1'
#
loop_
_entity.id
_entity.type
_entity.pdbx_description
1 polymer ?
#
loop_
_entity_poly.entity_id
_entity_poly.type
_entity_poly.pdbx_seq_one_letter_code
_entity_poly.pdbx_strand_id
1 'polypeptide(L)'
;IAHSQTADNKYVQMVKNGYPNSYPTVSYEQAFTSFFGSPQWKHFKAEDGREVVEFTGDCTYQDAPVKARIQFIVNEQQGTFETAYLAFNEVPQNKLILAALIERAFVSAQNPQGIEGSNGQPISYNEAKRLFQSWIDGHTFPVAVELGVGDQKLHKVSGSDREYYMFHIRGMTRLHDVLMEPNTREMFIYDTGTPEPIETWYQKFVVPQNKKK
;
A
#
# COMPACT_ATOMS: atom_id res chain seq x y z
N ILE A 1 -15.32 32.80 -9.78
CA ILE A 1 -14.71 32.92 -8.43
C ILE A 1 -15.45 31.92 -7.53
N ALA A 2 -14.99 30.67 -7.46
CA ALA A 2 -15.62 29.61 -6.65
C ALA A 2 -14.62 28.56 -6.11
N HIS A 3 -13.33 28.65 -6.46
CA HIS A 3 -12.32 27.68 -6.03
C HIS A 3 -11.67 28.01 -4.67
N SER A 4 -11.88 29.20 -4.12
CA SER A 4 -11.19 29.65 -2.90
C SER A 4 -11.95 29.37 -1.59
N GLN A 5 -13.23 28.99 -1.60
CA GLN A 5 -14.01 28.75 -0.37
C GLN A 5 -13.93 27.30 0.15
N THR A 6 -13.48 26.36 -0.67
CA THR A 6 -13.52 24.94 -0.32
C THR A 6 -12.27 24.46 0.42
N ALA A 7 -11.12 25.11 0.19
CA ALA A 7 -9.86 24.74 0.83
C ALA A 7 -9.83 25.04 2.34
N ASP A 8 -10.49 26.11 2.78
CA ASP A 8 -10.52 26.53 4.20
C ASP A 8 -11.74 26.00 4.98
N ASN A 9 -12.54 25.11 4.40
CA ASN A 9 -13.71 24.55 5.06
C ASN A 9 -13.30 23.66 6.25
N LYS A 10 -13.84 23.91 7.44
CA LYS A 10 -13.50 23.17 8.68
C LYS A 10 -13.64 21.65 8.56
N TYR A 11 -14.62 21.16 7.79
CA TYR A 11 -14.84 19.73 7.59
C TYR A 11 -13.80 19.13 6.65
N VAL A 12 -13.45 19.85 5.58
CA VAL A 12 -12.35 19.46 4.69
C VAL A 12 -11.04 19.39 5.48
N GLN A 13 -10.77 20.39 6.32
CA GLN A 13 -9.58 20.41 7.19
C GLN A 13 -9.58 19.26 8.20
N MET A 14 -10.73 18.93 8.79
CA MET A 14 -10.85 17.78 9.69
C MET A 14 -10.45 16.47 9.00
N VAL A 15 -10.95 16.22 7.79
CA VAL A 15 -10.61 15.01 7.04
C VAL A 15 -9.15 15.03 6.61
N LYS A 16 -8.67 16.12 6.01
CA LYS A 16 -7.29 16.28 5.54
C LYS A 16 -6.24 16.04 6.63
N ASN A 17 -6.49 16.56 7.84
CA ASN A 17 -5.57 16.46 8.97
C ASN A 17 -5.76 15.17 9.80
N GLY A 18 -6.86 14.45 9.59
CA GLY A 18 -7.10 13.18 10.25
C GLY A 18 -6.22 12.05 9.71
N TYR A 19 -6.21 10.94 10.44
CA TYR A 19 -5.40 9.77 10.12
C TYR A 19 -6.03 8.50 10.72
N PRO A 20 -5.86 7.32 10.09
CA PRO A 20 -6.21 6.03 10.69
C PRO A 20 -5.29 5.68 11.87
N ASN A 21 -5.80 4.92 12.83
CA ASN A 21 -5.00 4.43 13.97
C ASN A 21 -3.78 3.58 13.56
N SER A 22 -3.85 2.89 12.41
CA SER A 22 -2.74 2.12 11.83
C SER A 22 -1.65 2.99 11.23
N TYR A 23 -1.93 4.28 10.97
CA TYR A 23 -1.02 5.23 10.33
C TYR A 23 -0.96 6.57 11.11
N PRO A 24 -0.56 6.56 12.40
CA PRO A 24 -0.73 7.71 13.30
C PRO A 24 0.13 8.93 12.94
N THR A 25 1.08 8.80 12.02
CA THR A 25 2.02 9.85 11.60
C THR A 25 1.78 10.36 10.19
N VAL A 26 0.80 9.80 9.46
CA VAL A 26 0.49 10.17 8.07
C VAL A 26 -0.96 10.63 8.01
N SER A 27 -1.21 11.85 7.54
CA SER A 27 -2.56 12.37 7.36
C SER A 27 -3.19 11.92 6.04
N TYR A 28 -4.52 12.02 5.92
CA TYR A 28 -5.20 11.80 4.64
C TYR A 28 -4.70 12.74 3.54
N GLU A 29 -4.40 14.01 3.83
CA GLU A 29 -3.83 14.92 2.83
C GLU A 29 -2.48 14.42 2.32
N GLN A 30 -1.60 13.96 3.23
CA GLN A 30 -0.29 13.43 2.88
C GLN A 30 -0.44 12.15 2.05
N ALA A 31 -1.23 11.19 2.53
CA ALA A 31 -1.48 9.93 1.83
C ALA A 31 -2.06 10.16 0.44
N PHE A 32 -3.08 11.01 0.33
CA PHE A 32 -3.82 11.16 -0.92
C PHE A 32 -3.07 12.01 -1.93
N THR A 33 -2.35 13.05 -1.50
CA THR A 33 -1.52 13.87 -2.41
C THR A 33 -0.34 13.07 -2.94
N SER A 34 0.20 12.12 -2.16
CA SER A 34 1.26 11.22 -2.63
C SER A 34 0.75 10.13 -3.58
N PHE A 35 -0.48 9.64 -3.40
CA PHE A 35 -0.99 8.49 -4.14
C PHE A 35 -1.80 8.86 -5.39
N PHE A 36 -2.64 9.89 -5.32
CA PHE A 36 -3.56 10.26 -6.39
C PHE A 36 -3.02 11.43 -7.22
N GLY A 37 -3.22 11.36 -8.54
CA GLY A 37 -3.08 12.50 -9.43
C GLY A 37 -4.24 13.49 -9.25
N SER A 38 -3.99 14.76 -9.54
CA SER A 38 -5.02 15.83 -9.55
C SER A 38 -5.95 15.86 -8.31
N PRO A 39 -5.42 15.79 -7.07
CA PRO A 39 -6.27 15.69 -5.89
C PRO A 39 -7.15 16.94 -5.74
N GLN A 40 -8.45 16.72 -5.52
CA GLN A 40 -9.42 17.77 -5.26
C GLN A 40 -10.30 17.39 -4.09
N TRP A 41 -10.63 18.39 -3.27
CA TRP A 41 -11.47 18.24 -2.10
C TRP A 41 -12.64 19.20 -2.19
N LYS A 42 -13.83 18.72 -1.84
CA LYS A 42 -14.97 19.59 -1.61
C LYS A 42 -15.82 19.16 -0.44
N HIS A 43 -16.57 20.13 0.09
CA HIS A 43 -17.59 19.90 1.10
C HIS A 43 -18.96 20.21 0.53
N PHE A 44 -19.95 19.44 0.94
CA PHE A 44 -21.37 19.76 0.76
C PHE A 44 -22.20 19.08 1.86
N LYS A 45 -23.41 19.58 2.07
CA LYS A 45 -24.40 18.94 2.92
C LYS A 45 -25.30 18.05 2.07
N ALA A 46 -25.41 16.77 2.41
CA ALA A 46 -26.30 15.83 1.73
C ALA A 46 -27.78 16.15 1.98
N GLU A 47 -28.67 15.59 1.17
CA GLU A 47 -30.13 15.80 1.28
C GLU A 47 -30.69 15.35 2.64
N ASP A 48 -30.10 14.32 3.24
CA ASP A 48 -30.44 13.83 4.58
C ASP A 48 -29.78 14.64 5.72
N GLY A 49 -29.10 15.73 5.38
CA GLY A 49 -28.49 16.65 6.34
C GLY A 49 -27.10 16.24 6.83
N ARG A 50 -26.53 15.14 6.36
CA ARG A 50 -25.14 14.75 6.70
C ARG A 50 -24.12 15.70 6.08
N GLU A 51 -23.07 16.03 6.83
CA GLU A 51 -21.93 16.79 6.33
C GLU A 51 -20.99 15.83 5.59
N VAL A 52 -20.77 16.07 4.29
CA VAL A 52 -19.99 15.20 3.42
C VAL A 52 -18.76 15.93 2.91
N VAL A 53 -17.60 15.29 3.07
CA VAL A 53 -16.37 15.69 2.38
C VAL A 53 -16.15 14.71 1.25
N GLU A 54 -16.05 15.21 0.02
CA GLU A 54 -15.75 14.42 -1.16
C GLU A 54 -14.34 14.73 -1.65
N PHE A 55 -13.59 13.66 -1.88
CA PHE A 55 -12.31 13.67 -2.55
C PHE A 55 -12.46 13.13 -3.97
N THR A 56 -11.78 13.74 -4.93
CA THR A 56 -11.53 13.13 -6.23
C THR A 56 -10.06 13.17 -6.58
N GLY A 57 -9.57 12.11 -7.21
CA GLY A 57 -8.21 12.03 -7.73
C GLY A 57 -8.07 10.92 -8.76
N ASP A 58 -7.03 11.03 -9.59
CA ASP A 58 -6.70 10.07 -10.61
C ASP A 58 -5.82 8.96 -10.02
N CYS A 59 -6.10 7.70 -10.32
CA CYS A 59 -5.24 6.58 -9.93
C CYS A 59 -5.34 5.43 -10.94
N THR A 60 -4.57 4.37 -10.71
CA THR A 60 -4.63 3.13 -11.51
C THR A 60 -5.32 2.03 -10.70
N TYR A 61 -6.32 1.39 -11.29
CA TYR A 61 -7.01 0.22 -10.74
C TYR A 61 -7.01 -0.90 -11.78
N GLN A 62 -6.46 -2.08 -11.43
CA GLN A 62 -6.29 -3.21 -12.36
C GLN A 62 -5.65 -2.77 -13.69
N ASP A 63 -4.57 -1.98 -13.60
CA ASP A 63 -3.81 -1.44 -14.73
C ASP A 63 -4.57 -0.49 -15.67
N ALA A 64 -5.80 -0.10 -15.29
CA ALA A 64 -6.57 0.90 -15.99
C ALA A 64 -6.54 2.24 -15.25
N PRO A 65 -6.35 3.38 -15.96
CA PRO A 65 -6.50 4.70 -15.37
C PRO A 65 -7.97 4.93 -15.01
N VAL A 66 -8.23 5.31 -13.77
CA VAL A 66 -9.56 5.60 -13.25
C VAL A 66 -9.55 6.90 -12.46
N LYS A 67 -10.68 7.59 -12.43
CA LYS A 67 -10.94 8.67 -11.49
C LYS A 67 -11.65 8.12 -10.27
N ALA A 68 -10.99 8.16 -9.13
CA ALA A 68 -11.57 7.80 -7.84
C ALA A 68 -12.40 8.96 -7.28
N ARG A 69 -13.59 8.64 -6.76
CA ARG A 69 -14.43 9.55 -5.98
C ARG A 69 -14.71 8.91 -4.63
N ILE A 70 -14.15 9.48 -3.57
CA ILE A 70 -14.25 8.97 -2.20
C ILE A 70 -15.07 9.96 -1.39
N GLN A 71 -16.06 9.48 -0.63
CA GLN A 71 -16.81 10.35 0.28
C GLN A 71 -16.61 9.93 1.73
N PHE A 72 -16.47 10.95 2.58
CA PHE A 72 -16.37 10.86 4.02
C PHE A 72 -17.62 11.46 4.66
N ILE A 73 -18.18 10.77 5.64
CA ILE A 73 -19.26 11.32 6.47
C ILE A 73 -18.62 11.88 7.73
N VAL A 74 -18.87 13.15 8.01
CA VAL A 74 -18.34 13.85 9.19
C VAL A 74 -19.37 13.83 10.31
N ASN A 75 -18.93 13.45 11.51
CA ASN A 75 -19.67 13.59 12.76
C ASN A 75 -19.09 14.77 13.54
N GLU A 76 -19.72 15.94 13.38
CA GLU A 76 -19.27 17.17 14.04
C GLU A 76 -19.31 17.08 15.56
N GLN A 77 -20.32 16.40 16.13
CA GLN A 77 -20.48 16.30 17.58
C GLN A 77 -19.36 15.51 18.24
N GLN A 78 -18.88 14.46 17.55
CA GLN A 78 -17.80 13.61 18.04
C GLN A 78 -16.42 14.06 17.56
N GLY A 79 -16.35 15.00 16.60
CA GLY A 79 -15.11 15.40 15.95
C GLY A 79 -14.47 14.26 15.15
N THR A 80 -15.28 13.32 14.65
CA THR A 80 -14.84 12.12 13.93
C THR A 80 -15.38 12.11 12.51
N PHE A 81 -14.85 11.22 11.67
CA PHE A 81 -15.36 10.98 10.33
C PHE A 81 -15.12 9.52 9.91
N GLU A 82 -15.86 9.05 8.91
CA GLU A 82 -15.70 7.71 8.36
C GLU A 82 -15.75 7.71 6.83
N THR A 83 -15.05 6.76 6.20
CA THR A 83 -15.18 6.54 4.74
C THR A 83 -16.49 5.82 4.44
N ALA A 84 -17.28 6.37 3.52
CA ALA A 84 -18.65 5.91 3.29
C ALA A 84 -18.91 5.43 1.85
N TYR A 85 -18.16 5.95 0.88
CA TYR A 85 -18.41 5.69 -0.54
C TYR A 85 -17.13 5.72 -1.36
N LEU A 86 -17.07 4.86 -2.37
CA LEU A 86 -16.09 4.89 -3.44
C LEU A 86 -16.80 4.70 -4.78
N ALA A 87 -16.40 5.45 -5.79
CA ALA A 87 -16.65 5.13 -7.20
C ALA A 87 -15.37 5.26 -8.03
N PHE A 88 -15.29 4.44 -9.08
CA PHE A 88 -14.30 4.58 -10.14
C PHE A 88 -15.04 4.95 -11.43
N ASN A 89 -14.70 6.09 -12.02
CA ASN A 89 -15.38 6.60 -13.22
C ASN A 89 -16.91 6.59 -13.06
N GLU A 90 -17.39 7.08 -11.91
CA GLU A 90 -18.81 7.07 -11.49
C GLU A 90 -19.46 5.70 -11.26
N VAL A 91 -18.73 4.60 -11.41
CA VAL A 91 -19.21 3.25 -11.06
C VAL A 91 -18.94 2.97 -9.58
N PRO A 92 -19.98 2.81 -8.73
CA PRO A 92 -19.81 2.53 -7.30
C PRO A 92 -19.01 1.25 -7.06
N GLN A 93 -18.16 1.28 -6.05
CA GLN A 93 -17.35 0.15 -5.61
C GLN A 93 -17.80 -0.33 -4.22
N ASN A 94 -17.49 -1.59 -3.91
CA ASN A 94 -17.81 -2.14 -2.60
C ASN A 94 -16.82 -1.69 -1.51
N LYS A 95 -17.20 -1.88 -0.25
CA LYS A 95 -16.41 -1.45 0.93
C LYS A 95 -15.02 -2.09 1.01
N LEU A 96 -14.83 -3.30 0.48
CA LEU A 96 -13.53 -3.98 0.51
C LEU A 96 -12.53 -3.27 -0.43
N ILE A 97 -12.99 -2.87 -1.61
CA ILE A 97 -12.16 -2.10 -2.56
C ILE A 97 -11.84 -0.72 -2.01
N LEU A 98 -12.79 -0.06 -1.34
CA LEU A 98 -12.54 1.18 -0.61
C LEU A 98 -11.46 0.99 0.45
N ALA A 99 -11.60 0.00 1.35
CA ALA A 99 -10.61 -0.26 2.39
C ALA A 99 -9.21 -0.53 1.81
N ALA A 100 -9.11 -1.35 0.76
CA ALA A 100 -7.85 -1.66 0.10
C ALA A 100 -7.21 -0.45 -0.59
N LEU A 101 -8.01 0.44 -1.19
CA LEU A 101 -7.51 1.68 -1.81
C LEU A 101 -6.96 2.64 -0.76
N ILE A 102 -7.66 2.80 0.36
CA ILE A 102 -7.19 3.62 1.50
C ILE A 102 -5.88 3.05 2.04
N GLU A 103 -5.83 1.76 2.38
CA GLU A 103 -4.62 1.09 2.85
C GLU A 103 -3.43 1.36 1.90
N ARG A 104 -3.63 1.17 0.59
CA ARG A 104 -2.59 1.38 -0.42
C ARG A 104 -2.09 2.83 -0.47
N ALA A 105 -2.98 3.82 -0.34
CA ALA A 105 -2.59 5.23 -0.30
C ALA A 105 -1.75 5.57 0.94
N PHE A 106 -2.05 4.96 2.09
CA PHE A 106 -1.29 5.19 3.32
C PHE A 106 0.05 4.44 3.34
N VAL A 107 0.10 3.19 2.84
CA VAL A 107 1.37 2.47 2.62
C VAL A 107 2.29 3.25 1.67
N SER A 108 1.72 3.84 0.61
CA SER A 108 2.45 4.69 -0.34
C SER A 108 3.15 5.86 0.34
N ALA A 109 2.48 6.54 1.28
CA ALA A 109 3.03 7.74 1.90
C ALA A 109 4.02 7.46 3.02
N GLN A 110 3.91 6.33 3.73
CA GLN A 110 4.95 5.92 4.69
C GLN A 110 6.24 5.49 4.01
N ASN A 111 6.16 5.01 2.77
CA ASN A 111 7.32 4.60 1.97
C ASN A 111 7.38 5.40 0.65
N PRO A 112 7.73 6.72 0.67
CA PRO A 112 7.75 7.56 -0.53
C PRO A 112 8.73 7.07 -1.60
N GLN A 113 9.81 6.40 -1.18
CA GLN A 113 10.79 5.76 -2.08
C GLN A 113 10.35 4.38 -2.60
N GLY A 114 9.17 3.92 -2.18
CA GLY A 114 8.50 2.72 -2.65
C GLY A 114 7.38 3.00 -3.65
N ILE A 115 7.17 4.26 -4.09
CA ILE A 115 6.30 4.59 -5.23
C ILE A 115 7.07 5.47 -6.23
N GLU A 116 8.20 4.99 -6.72
CA GLU A 116 8.52 5.21 -8.12
C GLU A 116 8.18 3.90 -8.85
N GLY A 117 7.28 3.96 -9.83
CA GLY A 117 6.97 2.81 -10.69
C GLY A 117 5.54 2.26 -10.56
N SER A 118 4.53 3.09 -10.86
CA SER A 118 3.32 2.60 -11.53
C SER A 118 3.25 3.10 -12.99
N ASN A 119 4.42 3.18 -13.64
CA ASN A 119 4.51 3.32 -15.11
C ASN A 119 4.59 1.95 -15.82
N GLY A 120 4.12 0.87 -15.18
CA GLY A 120 4.27 -0.49 -15.71
C GLY A 120 5.73 -0.88 -16.01
N GLN A 121 6.69 -0.20 -15.38
CA GLN A 121 8.12 -0.48 -15.53
C GLN A 121 8.59 -1.34 -14.35
N PRO A 122 9.40 -2.38 -14.61
CA PRO A 122 10.03 -3.19 -13.56
C PRO A 122 10.84 -2.33 -12.59
N ILE A 123 10.72 -2.57 -11.28
CA ILE A 123 11.59 -1.93 -10.27
C ILE A 123 13.04 -2.36 -10.48
N SER A 124 13.99 -1.50 -10.10
CA SER A 124 15.42 -1.82 -10.17
C SER A 124 15.83 -2.83 -9.09
N TYR A 125 16.97 -3.51 -9.26
CA TYR A 125 17.55 -4.38 -8.24
C TYR A 125 17.74 -3.67 -6.87
N ASN A 126 18.16 -2.41 -6.89
CA ASN A 126 18.39 -1.64 -5.66
C ASN A 126 17.08 -1.29 -4.95
N GLU A 127 16.00 -1.05 -5.69
CA GLU A 127 14.67 -0.87 -5.12
C GLU A 127 14.14 -2.19 -4.57
N ALA A 128 14.29 -3.28 -5.33
CA ALA A 128 13.93 -4.62 -4.89
C ALA A 128 14.65 -5.00 -3.58
N LYS A 129 15.95 -4.72 -3.49
CA LYS A 129 16.75 -4.92 -2.28
C LYS A 129 16.22 -4.11 -1.10
N ARG A 130 15.87 -2.84 -1.31
CA ARG A 130 15.32 -1.96 -0.24
C ARG A 130 13.97 -2.47 0.26
N LEU A 131 13.09 -2.89 -0.64
CA LEU A 131 11.79 -3.46 -0.28
C LEU A 131 11.96 -4.74 0.55
N PHE A 132 12.86 -5.63 0.13
CA PHE A 132 13.11 -6.85 0.88
C PHE A 132 13.79 -6.59 2.24
N GLN A 133 14.71 -5.62 2.32
CA GLN A 133 15.30 -5.21 3.60
C GLN A 133 14.23 -4.65 4.54
N SER A 134 13.35 -3.76 4.04
CA SER A 134 12.25 -3.21 4.83
C SER A 134 11.29 -4.31 5.31
N TRP A 135 11.06 -5.33 4.49
CA TRP A 135 10.29 -6.50 4.91
C TRP A 135 11.00 -7.25 6.06
N ILE A 136 12.30 -7.54 5.96
CA ILE A 136 13.05 -8.17 7.05
C ILE A 136 12.97 -7.33 8.33
N ASP A 137 13.20 -6.02 8.25
CA ASP A 137 13.23 -5.13 9.42
C ASP A 137 11.86 -5.00 10.10
N GLY A 138 10.78 -5.16 9.33
CA GLY A 138 9.40 -5.16 9.85
C GLY A 138 8.96 -6.49 10.48
N HIS A 139 9.77 -7.55 10.38
CA HIS A 139 9.40 -8.89 10.82
C HIS A 139 10.28 -9.37 11.99
N THR A 140 9.67 -10.08 12.94
CA THR A 140 10.39 -10.64 14.08
C THR A 140 10.82 -12.07 13.75
N PHE A 141 12.10 -12.36 13.90
CA PHE A 141 12.65 -13.70 13.67
C PHE A 141 13.13 -14.34 14.97
N PRO A 142 13.15 -15.68 15.04
CA PRO A 142 13.63 -16.39 16.22
C PRO A 142 15.16 -16.28 16.36
N VAL A 143 15.85 -15.74 15.36
CA VAL A 143 17.29 -15.52 15.31
C VAL A 143 17.55 -14.20 14.58
N ALA A 144 18.74 -13.63 14.77
CA ALA A 144 19.15 -12.50 13.93
C ALA A 144 19.23 -12.99 12.47
N VAL A 145 18.54 -12.27 11.58
CA VAL A 145 18.53 -12.56 10.15
C VAL A 145 19.14 -11.40 9.38
N GLU A 146 19.77 -11.72 8.26
CA GLU A 146 20.42 -10.75 7.39
C GLU A 146 20.00 -10.98 5.93
N LEU A 147 19.93 -9.88 5.17
CA LEU A 147 19.71 -9.93 3.74
C LEU A 147 20.98 -10.43 3.02
N GLY A 148 20.87 -11.57 2.35
CA GLY A 148 21.83 -12.03 1.35
C GLY A 148 21.50 -11.48 -0.03
N VAL A 149 22.52 -10.98 -0.74
CA VAL A 149 22.38 -10.44 -2.12
C VAL A 149 22.73 -11.49 -3.17
N GLY A 150 21.97 -11.50 -4.27
CA GLY A 150 22.25 -12.29 -5.48
C GLY A 150 23.11 -11.56 -6.52
N ASP A 151 23.16 -12.09 -7.73
CA ASP A 151 24.02 -11.61 -8.85
C ASP A 151 23.46 -10.37 -9.59
N GLN A 152 22.47 -9.69 -9.01
CA GLN A 152 21.77 -8.51 -9.53
C GLN A 152 21.04 -8.72 -10.86
N LYS A 153 20.97 -9.95 -11.37
CA LYS A 153 20.30 -10.27 -12.62
C LYS A 153 18.88 -10.77 -12.37
N LEU A 154 18.09 -10.69 -13.43
CA LEU A 154 16.78 -11.32 -13.49
C LEU A 154 16.93 -12.80 -13.85
N HIS A 155 16.22 -13.65 -13.12
CA HIS A 155 16.18 -15.09 -13.31
C HIS A 155 14.77 -15.53 -13.63
N LYS A 156 14.62 -16.52 -14.52
CA LYS A 156 13.34 -17.17 -14.79
C LYS A 156 13.20 -18.44 -13.97
N VAL A 157 12.04 -18.62 -13.34
CA VAL A 157 11.69 -19.89 -12.71
C VAL A 157 11.20 -20.85 -13.80
N SER A 158 11.63 -22.11 -13.73
CA SER A 158 11.21 -23.14 -14.69
C SER A 158 9.68 -23.26 -14.75
N GLY A 159 9.11 -23.20 -15.95
CA GLY A 159 7.67 -23.25 -16.17
C GLY A 159 6.92 -21.92 -16.00
N SER A 160 7.64 -20.80 -15.87
CA SER A 160 7.06 -19.45 -15.80
C SER A 160 7.81 -18.49 -16.72
N ASP A 161 7.08 -17.57 -17.37
CA ASP A 161 7.67 -16.45 -18.10
C ASP A 161 8.05 -15.28 -17.18
N ARG A 162 7.72 -15.36 -15.88
CA ARG A 162 8.04 -14.33 -14.90
C ARG A 162 9.54 -14.32 -14.59
N GLU A 163 10.07 -13.11 -14.44
CA GLU A 163 11.46 -12.84 -14.12
C GLU A 163 11.57 -12.30 -12.69
N TYR A 164 12.62 -12.69 -11.98
CA TYR A 164 12.78 -12.36 -10.56
C TYR A 164 14.20 -11.92 -10.24
N TYR A 165 14.34 -10.95 -9.34
CA TYR A 165 15.56 -10.79 -8.58
C TYR A 165 15.62 -11.83 -7.47
N MET A 166 16.81 -12.38 -7.22
CA MET A 166 17.05 -13.36 -6.16
C MET A 166 17.77 -12.71 -4.99
N PHE A 167 17.21 -12.90 -3.80
CA PHE A 167 17.79 -12.56 -2.51
C PHE A 167 17.78 -13.78 -1.60
N HIS A 168 18.37 -13.67 -0.42
CA HIS A 168 18.38 -14.75 0.56
C HIS A 168 18.09 -14.23 1.96
N ILE A 169 17.37 -15.02 2.76
CA ILE A 169 17.35 -14.87 4.22
C ILE A 169 18.52 -15.67 4.79
N ARG A 170 19.47 -14.99 5.42
CA ARG A 170 20.60 -15.61 6.14
C ARG A 170 20.36 -15.57 7.65
N GLY A 171 21.07 -16.41 8.39
CA GLY A 171 21.00 -16.49 9.86
C GLY A 171 20.03 -17.54 10.40
N MET A 172 19.11 -18.05 9.57
CA MET A 172 18.29 -19.21 9.89
C MET A 172 19.07 -20.53 9.71
N THR A 173 18.51 -21.64 10.19
CA THR A 173 19.14 -22.98 10.11
C THR A 173 19.45 -23.44 8.69
N ARG A 174 18.73 -22.89 7.71
CA ARG A 174 19.01 -23.02 6.29
C ARG A 174 18.93 -21.66 5.61
N LEU A 175 19.60 -21.56 4.48
CA LEU A 175 19.46 -20.44 3.58
C LEU A 175 18.12 -20.58 2.84
N HIS A 176 17.35 -19.50 2.79
CA HIS A 176 16.08 -19.45 2.07
C HIS A 176 16.20 -18.48 0.90
N ASP A 177 15.94 -18.96 -0.31
CA ASP A 177 15.90 -18.11 -1.50
C ASP A 177 14.59 -17.33 -1.54
N VAL A 178 14.71 -16.04 -1.80
CA VAL A 178 13.60 -15.11 -1.95
C VAL A 178 13.61 -14.59 -3.38
N LEU A 179 12.51 -14.84 -4.08
CA LEU A 179 12.25 -14.32 -5.42
C LEU A 179 11.43 -13.04 -5.30
N MET A 180 11.91 -11.95 -5.88
CA MET A 180 11.17 -10.70 -5.99
C MET A 180 10.84 -10.42 -7.44
N GLU A 181 9.55 -10.36 -7.76
CA GLU A 181 9.09 -10.08 -9.11
C GLU A 181 9.03 -8.55 -9.31
N PRO A 182 9.75 -7.99 -10.28
CA PRO A 182 9.98 -6.55 -10.32
C PRO A 182 8.77 -5.73 -10.83
N ASN A 183 7.82 -6.35 -11.54
CA ASN A 183 6.65 -5.62 -12.06
C ASN A 183 5.58 -5.45 -10.97
N THR A 184 5.31 -6.52 -10.24
CA THR A 184 4.26 -6.64 -9.21
C THR A 184 4.78 -6.39 -7.80
N ARG A 185 6.11 -6.50 -7.62
CA ARG A 185 6.82 -6.35 -6.33
C ARG A 185 6.46 -7.45 -5.33
N GLU A 186 5.84 -8.53 -5.81
CA GLU A 186 5.53 -9.69 -5.01
C GLU A 186 6.81 -10.43 -4.61
N MET A 187 6.83 -10.93 -3.38
CA MET A 187 7.93 -11.70 -2.81
C MET A 187 7.49 -13.13 -2.57
N PHE A 188 8.35 -14.08 -2.94
CA PHE A 188 8.10 -15.51 -2.79
C PHE A 188 9.31 -16.20 -2.18
N ILE A 189 9.08 -17.22 -1.36
CA ILE A 189 10.10 -18.15 -0.92
C ILE A 189 10.20 -19.28 -1.93
N TYR A 190 11.42 -19.61 -2.31
CA TYR A 190 11.74 -20.71 -3.21
C TYR A 190 12.64 -21.73 -2.51
N ASP A 191 12.02 -22.71 -1.86
CA ASP A 191 12.73 -23.73 -1.05
C ASP A 191 12.66 -25.13 -1.69
N THR A 192 11.49 -25.53 -2.21
CA THR A 192 11.22 -26.92 -2.68
C THR A 192 10.57 -27.02 -4.06
N GLY A 193 10.81 -26.02 -4.93
CA GLY A 193 10.47 -26.09 -6.36
C GLY A 193 9.21 -25.32 -6.78
N THR A 194 8.26 -25.06 -5.87
CA THR A 194 7.16 -24.13 -6.14
C THR A 194 7.32 -22.87 -5.31
N PRO A 195 7.39 -21.67 -5.92
CA PRO A 195 7.40 -20.42 -5.18
C PRO A 195 6.13 -20.25 -4.33
N GLU A 196 6.29 -20.01 -3.03
CA GLU A 196 5.20 -19.72 -2.09
C GLU A 196 5.27 -18.24 -1.67
N PRO A 197 4.17 -17.48 -1.58
CA PRO A 197 4.22 -16.09 -1.12
C PRO A 197 4.92 -15.95 0.24
N ILE A 198 5.83 -14.98 0.36
CA ILE A 198 6.72 -14.86 1.53
C ILE A 198 5.95 -14.74 2.86
N GLU A 199 4.81 -14.05 2.85
CA GLU A 199 3.98 -13.88 4.04
C GLU A 199 3.33 -15.20 4.48
N THR A 200 2.90 -16.01 3.51
CA THR A 200 2.32 -17.33 3.81
C THR A 200 3.37 -18.23 4.47
N TRP A 201 4.58 -18.24 3.92
CA TRP A 201 5.71 -18.96 4.52
C TRP A 201 6.05 -18.43 5.92
N TYR A 202 6.13 -17.12 6.10
CA TYR A 202 6.49 -16.50 7.38
C TYR A 202 5.49 -16.88 8.49
N GLN A 203 4.19 -16.76 8.23
CA GLN A 203 3.14 -17.13 9.17
C GLN A 203 3.15 -18.62 9.51
N LYS A 204 3.42 -19.47 8.52
CA LYS A 204 3.40 -20.93 8.68
C LYS A 204 4.62 -21.49 9.39
N PHE A 205 5.80 -20.92 9.14
CA PHE A 205 7.06 -21.53 9.56
C PHE A 205 7.87 -20.69 10.54
N VAL A 206 7.80 -19.36 10.49
CA VAL A 206 8.62 -18.49 11.36
C VAL A 206 7.86 -18.09 12.62
N VAL A 207 6.63 -17.59 12.48
CA VAL A 207 5.80 -17.14 13.61
C VAL A 207 5.62 -18.22 14.71
N PRO A 208 5.39 -19.52 14.39
CA PRO A 208 5.26 -20.53 15.42
C PRO A 208 6.55 -20.78 16.21
N GLN A 209 7.72 -20.48 15.65
CA GLN A 209 9.01 -20.63 16.33
C GLN A 209 9.25 -19.48 17.32
N ASN A 210 8.79 -18.26 17.00
CA ASN A 210 8.86 -17.12 17.91
C ASN A 210 8.09 -17.36 19.21
N LYS A 211 6.98 -18.11 19.15
CA LYS A 211 6.14 -18.44 20.31
C LYS A 211 6.75 -19.49 21.25
N LYS A 212 7.85 -20.15 20.84
CA LYS A 212 8.54 -21.18 21.65
C LYS A 212 9.69 -20.63 22.49
N LYS A 213 9.88 -19.31 22.49
CA LYS A 213 10.85 -18.61 23.33
C LYS A 213 10.19 -18.02 24.56
#